data_AF-A0A142BCV3-F1
#
_entry.id   AF-A0A142BCV3-F1
#
_cell.length_a   1.000
_cell.length_b   1.000
_cell.length_c   1.000
_cell.angle_alpha   90.00
_cell.angle_beta   90.00
_cell.angle_gamma   90.00
#
_symmetry.space_group_name_H-M   'P 1'
#
loop_
_entity.id
_entity.type
_entity.pdbx_description
1 polymer ?
#
loop_
_entity_poly.entity_id
_entity_poly.type
_entity_poly.pdbx_seq_one_letter_code
_entity_poly.pdbx_strand_id
1 'polypeptide(L)'
;MQITMEQYTASTRALINLAYSGTSAAKTAAQVLLSAFNGEEWQLNINDLSLLDSNHLRHALTFIVARVTLGTEPQELIENGNQVFLDLWDSWNHYNVNNRWKRQCPECYGTGKQYSNMDDDNDLTTEICINCNGTSYVSEGVYA
;
A
#
# COMPACT_ATOMS: atom_id res chain seq x y z
N MET A 1 22.55 13.54 -3.70
CA MET A 1 21.26 14.27 -3.78
C MET A 1 20.96 14.78 -2.38
N GLN A 2 20.89 16.09 -2.16
CA GLN A 2 20.42 16.63 -0.87
C GLN A 2 18.90 16.78 -0.95
N ILE A 3 18.18 16.19 0.00
CA ILE A 3 16.72 16.29 0.09
C ILE A 3 16.37 17.15 1.31
N THR A 4 15.44 18.08 1.13
CA THR A 4 14.95 18.95 2.19
C THR A 4 13.77 18.32 2.94
N MET A 5 13.46 18.85 4.13
CA MET A 5 12.25 18.43 4.85
C MET A 5 10.97 18.69 4.09
N GLU A 6 10.89 19.81 3.38
CA GLU A 6 9.75 20.14 2.55
C GLU A 6 9.52 19.09 1.44
N GLN A 7 10.59 18.64 0.78
CA GLN A 7 10.52 17.60 -0.25
C GLN A 7 10.11 16.25 0.33
N TYR A 8 10.56 15.91 1.55
CA TYR A 8 10.16 14.69 2.23
C TYR A 8 8.68 14.73 2.62
N THR A 9 8.20 15.83 3.21
CA THR A 9 6.78 16.02 3.54
C THR A 9 5.90 15.98 2.30
N ALA A 10 6.28 16.67 1.22
CA ALA A 10 5.53 16.66 -0.03
C ALA A 10 5.45 15.25 -0.64
N SER A 11 6.56 14.51 -0.64
CA SER A 11 6.59 13.14 -1.15
C SER A 11 5.79 12.18 -0.27
N THR A 12 5.82 12.35 1.05
CA THR A 12 5.01 11.58 1.99
C THR A 12 3.52 11.75 1.68
N ARG A 13 3.05 13.00 1.54
CA ARG A 13 1.65 13.29 1.18
C ARG A 13 1.25 12.71 -0.18
N ALA A 14 2.10 12.86 -1.19
CA ALA A 14 1.83 12.33 -2.53
C ALA A 14 1.67 10.79 -2.51
N LEU A 15 2.55 10.09 -1.80
CA LEU A 15 2.49 8.64 -1.67
C LEU A 15 1.28 8.17 -0.86
N ILE A 16 0.90 8.90 0.21
CA ILE A 16 -0.29 8.58 1.00
C ILE A 16 -1.55 8.69 0.12
N ASN A 17 -1.67 9.77 -0.64
CA ASN A 17 -2.79 9.95 -1.58
C ASN A 17 -2.84 8.81 -2.61
N LEU A 18 -1.69 8.42 -3.16
CA LEU A 18 -1.62 7.29 -4.09
C LEU A 18 -1.99 5.96 -3.40
N ALA A 19 -1.55 5.72 -2.16
CA ALA A 19 -1.86 4.51 -1.42
C ALA A 19 -3.35 4.34 -1.12
N TYR A 20 -4.15 5.41 -1.14
CA TYR A 20 -5.61 5.34 -1.03
C TYR A 20 -6.35 5.32 -2.37
N SER A 21 -5.65 5.37 -3.51
CA SER A 21 -6.30 5.53 -4.82
C SER A 21 -6.92 4.25 -5.39
N GLY A 22 -6.76 3.10 -4.73
CA GLY A 22 -7.30 1.81 -5.20
C GLY A 22 -6.69 1.27 -6.50
N THR A 23 -5.56 1.81 -6.96
CA THR A 23 -4.88 1.36 -8.20
C THR A 23 -3.80 0.31 -7.90
N SER A 24 -3.27 -0.36 -8.93
CA SER A 24 -2.10 -1.23 -8.78
C SER A 24 -0.88 -0.49 -8.21
N ALA A 25 -0.72 0.79 -8.55
CA ALA A 25 0.31 1.67 -7.99
C ALA A 25 0.09 2.00 -6.50
N ALA A 26 -1.16 1.93 -6.01
CA ALA A 26 -1.49 2.17 -4.61
C ALA A 26 -0.79 1.17 -3.69
N LYS A 27 -0.76 -0.12 -4.09
CA LYS A 27 -0.01 -1.16 -3.37
C LYS A 27 1.47 -0.79 -3.24
N THR A 28 2.11 -0.41 -4.34
CA THR A 28 3.53 -0.05 -4.32
C THR A 28 3.77 1.15 -3.40
N ALA A 29 2.93 2.19 -3.48
CA ALA A 29 3.05 3.36 -2.62
C ALA A 29 2.89 3.01 -1.14
N ALA A 30 1.90 2.17 -0.80
CA ALA A 30 1.71 1.68 0.56
C ALA A 30 2.93 0.89 1.08
N GLN A 31 3.49 -0.01 0.26
CA GLN A 31 4.70 -0.73 0.65
C GLN A 31 5.91 0.18 0.82
N VAL A 32 6.08 1.23 0.00
CA VAL A 32 7.15 2.24 0.20
C VAL A 32 6.99 2.93 1.56
N LEU A 33 5.78 3.42 1.87
CA LEU A 33 5.49 4.12 3.12
C LEU A 33 5.68 3.20 4.33
N LEU A 34 5.03 2.03 4.33
CA LEU A 34 5.00 1.12 5.47
C LEU A 34 6.36 0.48 5.73
N SER A 35 7.17 0.18 4.70
CA SER A 35 8.54 -0.35 4.91
C SER A 35 9.47 0.68 5.56
N ALA A 36 9.26 1.98 5.30
CA ALA A 36 10.02 3.06 5.94
C ALA A 36 9.54 3.37 7.37
N PHE A 37 8.28 3.05 7.67
CA PHE A 37 7.69 3.15 8.99
C PHE A 37 8.08 1.96 9.88
N ASN A 38 7.98 0.73 9.36
CA ASN A 38 8.40 -0.48 10.04
C ASN A 38 8.86 -1.54 9.02
N GLY A 39 10.19 -1.67 8.86
CA GLY A 39 10.80 -2.60 7.93
C GLY A 39 10.81 -4.08 8.37
N GLU A 40 10.47 -4.37 9.62
CA GLU A 40 10.36 -5.75 10.13
C GLU A 40 9.02 -6.38 9.70
N GLU A 41 7.97 -5.57 9.66
CA GLU A 41 6.61 -6.00 9.35
C GLU A 41 6.25 -5.81 7.86
N TRP A 42 6.93 -4.88 7.20
CA TRP A 42 6.67 -4.50 5.82
C TRP A 42 7.94 -4.44 4.99
N GLN A 43 7.86 -4.91 3.75
CA GLN A 43 9.01 -4.96 2.86
C GLN A 43 8.65 -4.49 1.45
N LEU A 44 9.38 -3.51 0.94
CA LEU A 44 9.22 -3.05 -0.43
C LEU A 44 9.80 -4.09 -1.41
N ASN A 45 8.99 -4.54 -2.36
CA ASN A 45 9.52 -5.19 -3.55
C ASN A 45 10.03 -4.12 -4.53
N ILE A 46 11.34 -4.10 -4.79
CA ILE A 46 11.96 -3.10 -5.67
C ILE A 46 11.39 -3.19 -7.09
N ASN A 47 11.02 -4.39 -7.57
CA ASN A 47 10.43 -4.54 -8.90
C ASN A 47 9.07 -3.83 -9.01
N ASP A 48 8.32 -3.75 -7.91
CA ASP A 48 7.00 -3.10 -7.88
C ASP A 48 7.10 -1.58 -8.06
N LEU A 49 8.29 -0.97 -7.91
CA LEU A 49 8.54 0.43 -8.22
C LEU A 49 8.30 0.74 -9.71
N SER A 50 8.42 -0.26 -10.59
CA SER A 50 8.10 -0.11 -12.02
C SER A 50 6.61 0.13 -12.30
N LEU A 51 5.74 -0.10 -11.32
CA LEU A 51 4.30 0.16 -11.41
C LEU A 51 3.96 1.64 -11.19
N LEU A 52 4.91 2.44 -10.70
CA LEU A 52 4.72 3.87 -10.48
C LEU A 52 5.00 4.64 -11.78
N ASP A 53 4.19 5.65 -12.08
CA ASP A 53 4.55 6.62 -13.11
C ASP A 53 5.80 7.43 -12.71
N SER A 54 6.34 8.21 -13.65
CA SER A 54 7.59 8.97 -13.43
C SER A 54 7.51 9.97 -12.27
N ASN A 55 6.34 10.54 -11.98
CA ASN A 55 6.16 11.48 -10.88
C ASN A 55 6.11 10.75 -9.54
N HIS A 56 5.32 9.69 -9.45
CA HIS A 56 5.20 8.89 -8.22
C HIS A 56 6.49 8.12 -7.92
N LEU A 57 7.22 7.64 -8.93
CA LEU A 57 8.54 7.05 -8.76
C LEU A 57 9.52 8.05 -8.17
N ARG A 58 9.52 9.29 -8.67
CA ARG A 58 10.37 10.36 -8.10
C ARG A 58 10.02 10.64 -6.63
N HIS A 59 8.74 10.66 -6.28
CA HIS A 59 8.32 10.78 -4.88
C HIS A 59 8.76 9.58 -4.03
N ALA A 60 8.62 8.36 -4.52
CA ALA A 60 9.08 7.15 -3.82
C ALA A 60 10.59 7.18 -3.55
N LEU A 61 11.40 7.49 -4.57
CA LEU A 61 12.86 7.61 -4.42
C LEU A 61 13.26 8.75 -3.49
N THR A 62 12.58 9.90 -3.58
CA THR A 62 12.81 11.04 -2.69
C THR A 62 12.50 10.67 -1.25
N PHE A 63 11.36 10.01 -1.02
CA PHE A 63 10.94 9.53 0.30
C PHE A 63 11.93 8.53 0.90
N ILE A 64 12.36 7.52 0.14
CA ILE A 64 13.32 6.50 0.59
C ILE A 64 14.65 7.15 0.98
N VAL A 65 15.20 8.01 0.12
CA VAL A 65 16.47 8.69 0.42
C VAL A 65 16.32 9.62 1.62
N ALA A 66 15.24 10.39 1.71
CA ALA A 66 15.00 11.31 2.82
C ALA A 66 14.87 10.59 4.17
N ARG A 67 14.14 9.47 4.21
CA ARG A 67 14.00 8.64 5.42
C ARG A 67 15.37 8.24 5.98
N VAL A 68 16.28 7.84 5.10
CA VAL A 68 17.64 7.39 5.46
C VAL A 68 18.53 8.55 5.84
N THR A 69 18.50 9.66 5.09
CA THR A 69 19.45 10.76 5.30
C THR A 69 19.05 11.74 6.39
N LEU A 70 17.74 11.89 6.66
CA LEU A 70 17.21 12.88 7.62
C LEU A 70 16.81 12.24 8.95
N GLY A 71 16.61 10.93 8.99
CA GLY A 71 16.33 10.18 10.23
C GLY A 71 14.92 10.37 10.79
N THR A 72 14.17 11.38 10.35
CA THR A 72 12.79 11.68 10.75
C THR A 72 11.82 10.57 10.32
N GLU A 73 10.94 10.18 11.23
CA GLU A 73 9.93 9.16 10.95
C GLU A 73 8.79 9.76 10.11
N PRO A 74 8.28 9.03 9.10
CA PRO A 74 7.41 9.63 8.10
C PRO A 74 6.06 10.11 8.66
N GLN A 75 5.58 9.52 9.74
CA GLN A 75 4.35 9.92 10.43
C GLN A 75 4.49 11.24 11.21
N GLU A 76 5.72 11.70 11.48
CA GLU A 76 5.97 13.01 12.12
C GLU A 76 5.81 14.18 11.14
N LEU A 77 5.78 13.89 9.83
CA LEU A 77 5.76 14.91 8.77
C LEU A 77 4.37 15.45 8.44
N ILE A 78 3.32 14.79 8.95
CA ILE A 78 1.93 15.08 8.60
C ILE A 78 1.06 15.12 9.86
N GLU A 79 -0.02 15.91 9.77
CA GLU A 79 -1.02 15.96 10.83
C GLU A 79 -1.72 14.60 10.97
N ASN A 80 -1.94 14.16 12.21
CA ASN A 80 -2.51 12.84 12.54
C ASN A 80 -1.74 11.65 11.93
N GLY A 81 -0.44 11.81 11.65
CA GLY A 81 0.32 10.79 10.93
C GLY A 81 0.31 9.40 11.55
N ASN A 82 0.34 9.28 12.88
CA ASN A 82 0.20 7.98 13.55
C ASN A 82 -1.08 7.25 13.13
N GLN A 83 -2.22 7.96 13.13
CA GLN A 83 -3.49 7.38 12.70
C GLN A 83 -3.46 7.02 11.22
N VAL A 84 -2.94 7.90 10.36
CA VAL A 84 -2.84 7.64 8.92
C VAL A 84 -2.00 6.39 8.62
N PHE A 85 -0.88 6.20 9.31
CA PHE A 85 -0.04 5.01 9.11
C PHE A 85 -0.66 3.74 9.67
N LEU A 86 -1.43 3.81 10.77
CA LEU A 86 -2.23 2.68 11.26
C LEU A 86 -3.36 2.32 10.29
N ASP A 87 -4.04 3.31 9.72
CA ASP A 87 -5.10 3.07 8.74
C ASP A 87 -4.52 2.41 7.46
N LEU A 88 -3.34 2.85 7.02
CA LEU A 88 -2.60 2.19 5.93
C LEU A 88 -2.20 0.77 6.30
N TRP A 89 -1.72 0.55 7.53
CA TRP A 89 -1.36 -0.76 8.04
C TRP A 89 -2.51 -1.74 7.93
N ASP A 90 -3.68 -1.35 8.42
CA ASP A 90 -4.88 -2.19 8.42
C ASP A 90 -5.39 -2.43 7.00
N SER A 91 -5.43 -1.38 6.18
CA SER A 91 -5.92 -1.45 4.79
C SER A 91 -5.07 -2.39 3.92
N TRP A 92 -3.76 -2.42 4.16
CA TRP A 92 -2.80 -3.19 3.37
C TRP A 92 -2.31 -4.46 4.07
N ASN A 93 -2.90 -4.85 5.22
CA ASN A 93 -2.39 -5.92 6.10
C ASN A 93 -2.18 -7.25 5.36
N HIS A 94 -2.89 -7.47 4.25
CA HIS A 94 -2.73 -8.64 3.40
C HIS A 94 -1.41 -8.73 2.61
N TYR A 95 -0.59 -7.67 2.65
CA TYR A 95 0.77 -7.64 2.13
C TYR A 95 1.85 -7.57 3.22
N ASN A 96 1.47 -7.58 4.50
CA ASN A 96 2.39 -7.72 5.63
C ASN A 96 3.23 -8.99 5.44
N VAL A 97 4.49 -8.96 5.87
CA VAL A 97 5.45 -10.07 5.68
C VAL A 97 4.91 -11.39 6.21
N ASN A 98 4.23 -11.38 7.35
CA ASN A 98 3.61 -12.56 7.97
C ASN A 98 2.48 -13.18 7.15
N ASN A 99 1.99 -12.48 6.11
CA ASN A 99 0.90 -12.91 5.25
C ASN A 99 1.34 -13.27 3.83
N ARG A 100 2.58 -12.98 3.42
CA ARG A 100 3.04 -13.16 2.03
C ARG A 100 3.07 -14.60 1.53
N TRP A 101 3.22 -15.55 2.44
CA TRP A 101 3.17 -16.98 2.11
C TRP A 101 1.75 -17.45 1.79
N LYS A 102 0.71 -16.71 2.21
CA LYS A 102 -0.68 -17.07 1.96
C LYS A 102 -1.04 -16.77 0.51
N ARG A 103 -1.77 -17.69 -0.12
CA ARG A 103 -2.30 -17.48 -1.47
C ARG A 103 -3.41 -16.43 -1.43
N GLN A 104 -3.15 -15.25 -2.00
CA GLN A 104 -4.15 -14.22 -2.18
C GLN A 104 -5.32 -14.73 -3.03
N CYS A 105 -6.52 -14.29 -2.67
CA CYS A 105 -7.71 -14.58 -3.45
C CYS A 105 -7.60 -13.93 -4.84
N PRO A 106 -7.65 -14.70 -5.94
CA PRO A 106 -7.52 -14.15 -7.29
C PRO A 106 -8.72 -13.28 -7.68
N GLU A 107 -9.90 -13.54 -7.11
CA GLU A 107 -11.14 -12.83 -7.45
C GLU A 107 -11.19 -11.40 -6.88
N CYS A 108 -10.66 -11.19 -5.67
CA CYS A 108 -10.67 -9.89 -5.01
C CYS A 108 -9.28 -9.26 -4.84
N TYR A 109 -8.25 -9.88 -5.42
CA TYR A 109 -6.86 -9.43 -5.32
C TYR A 109 -6.39 -9.13 -3.89
N GLY A 110 -6.89 -9.91 -2.93
CA GLY A 110 -6.55 -9.75 -1.50
C GLY A 110 -7.26 -8.61 -0.77
N THR A 111 -8.24 -7.95 -1.37
CA THR A 111 -9.03 -6.90 -0.69
C THR A 111 -10.13 -7.46 0.22
N GLY A 112 -10.50 -8.73 0.03
CA GLY A 112 -11.65 -9.35 0.70
C GLY A 112 -13.00 -8.85 0.19
N LYS A 113 -13.02 -7.93 -0.79
CA LYS A 113 -14.23 -7.31 -1.32
C LYS A 113 -14.29 -7.39 -2.84
N GLN A 114 -15.48 -7.41 -3.40
CA GLN A 114 -15.69 -7.35 -4.85
C GLN A 114 -16.74 -6.27 -5.16
N TYR A 115 -16.66 -5.66 -6.32
CA TYR A 115 -17.68 -4.71 -6.76
C TYR A 115 -19.00 -5.45 -6.97
N SER A 116 -20.08 -4.92 -6.38
CA SER A 116 -21.43 -5.50 -6.54
C SER A 116 -21.99 -5.31 -7.93
N ASN A 117 -21.49 -4.32 -8.67
CA ASN A 117 -21.89 -4.03 -10.04
C ASN A 117 -20.65 -3.78 -10.89
N MET A 118 -20.31 -4.74 -11.75
CA MET A 118 -19.14 -4.64 -12.64
C MET A 118 -19.43 -3.86 -13.93
N ASP A 119 -20.70 -3.52 -14.18
CA ASP A 119 -21.16 -2.91 -15.43
C ASP A 119 -21.42 -1.39 -15.31
N ASP A 120 -21.33 -0.82 -14.11
CA ASP A 120 -21.45 0.61 -13.86
C ASP A 120 -20.19 1.15 -13.17
N ASP A 121 -19.32 1.77 -13.96
CA ASP A 121 -18.06 2.36 -13.48
C ASP A 121 -18.26 3.48 -12.43
N ASN A 122 -19.49 4.01 -12.26
CA ASN A 122 -19.81 4.98 -11.21
C ASN A 122 -20.33 4.32 -9.92
N ASP A 123 -20.65 3.03 -9.94
CA ASP A 123 -21.12 2.29 -8.78
C ASP A 123 -19.96 1.57 -8.07
N LEU A 124 -19.30 2.31 -7.18
CA LEU A 124 -18.19 1.81 -6.36
C LEU A 124 -18.67 1.00 -5.15
N THR A 125 -19.91 0.55 -5.12
CA THR A 125 -20.39 -0.33 -4.03
C THR A 125 -19.63 -1.64 -4.04
N THR A 126 -19.26 -2.09 -2.85
CA THR A 126 -18.50 -3.34 -2.67
C THR A 126 -19.23 -4.26 -1.71
N GLU A 127 -19.16 -5.55 -1.98
CA GLU A 127 -19.66 -6.63 -1.15
C GLU A 127 -18.53 -7.55 -0.71
N ILE A 128 -18.81 -8.41 0.26
CA ILE A 128 -17.86 -9.42 0.73
C ILE A 128 -17.55 -10.36 -0.43
N CYS A 129 -16.26 -10.55 -0.75
CA CYS A 129 -15.86 -11.49 -1.78
C CYS A 129 -16.26 -12.91 -1.38
N ILE A 130 -17.11 -13.54 -2.19
CA ILE A 130 -17.65 -14.88 -1.94
C ILE A 130 -16.54 -15.93 -1.93
N ASN A 131 -15.56 -15.80 -2.83
CA ASN A 131 -14.50 -16.79 -3.01
C ASN A 131 -13.56 -16.91 -1.80
N CYS A 132 -13.28 -15.80 -1.10
CA CYS A 132 -12.47 -15.82 0.12
C CYS A 132 -13.28 -15.56 1.40
N ASN A 133 -14.60 -15.42 1.29
CA ASN A 133 -15.49 -15.02 2.39
C ASN A 133 -14.95 -13.82 3.19
N GLY A 134 -14.44 -12.79 2.50
CA GLY A 134 -13.87 -11.59 3.14
C GLY A 134 -12.48 -11.73 3.75
N THR A 135 -11.89 -12.93 3.77
CA THR A 135 -10.60 -13.17 4.44
C THR A 135 -9.38 -12.69 3.67
N SER A 136 -9.54 -12.29 2.40
CA SER A 136 -8.47 -11.90 1.46
C SER A 136 -7.60 -13.06 0.94
N TYR A 137 -7.72 -14.26 1.50
CA TYR A 137 -6.94 -15.43 1.10
C TYR A 137 -7.85 -16.59 0.72
N VAL A 138 -7.36 -17.46 -0.16
CA VAL A 138 -8.00 -18.77 -0.38
C VAL A 138 -7.31 -19.80 0.50
N SER A 139 -8.07 -20.74 1.07
CA SER A 139 -7.50 -21.84 1.84
C SER A 139 -6.60 -22.69 0.94
N GLU A 140 -5.42 -23.07 1.44
CA GLU A 140 -4.59 -24.07 0.78
C GLU A 140 -5.32 -25.42 0.87
N GLY A 141 -5.98 -25.82 -0.22
CA GLY A 141 -6.70 -27.10 -0.24
C GLY A 141 -7.70 -27.36 -1.38
N VAL A 142 -7.81 -26.51 -2.41
CA VAL A 142 -8.77 -26.75 -3.52
C VAL A 142 -8.07 -26.87 -4.87
N TYR A 143 -6.97 -27.64 -4.94
CA TYR A 143 -6.53 -28.30 -6.17
C TYR A 143 -5.76 -29.57 -5.78
N ALA A 144 -6.49 -30.69 -5.68
CA ALA A 144 -5.95 -32.02 -5.87
C ALA A 144 -6.10 -32.40 -7.35
#